data_AF-A0AAV6ZHQ6-F1
#
_entry.id   AF-A0AAV6ZHQ6-F1
#
_cell.length_a   1.000
_cell.length_b   1.000
_cell.length_c   1.000
_cell.angle_alpha   90.00
_cell.angle_beta   90.00
_cell.angle_gamma   90.00
#
_symmetry.space_group_name_H-M   'P 1'
#
loop_
_entity.id
_entity.type
_entity.pdbx_description
1 polymer ?
#
loop_
_entity_poly.entity_id
_entity_poly.type
_entity_poly.pdbx_seq_one_letter_code
_entity_poly.pdbx_strand_id
1 'polypeptide(L)'
;MNLANHLSPEIQSSVTIEYLNASGQATKRKVIRNAFTSLGRNEFRELVLKVSDGKLPQNFTLKQIQIFTRFIREGKSSIVIRPDNIQLLISNCPSDQLKHFMKTLMIKHEAGKSEKPVNERMRLLSGLPRMFETISPVQKKDVEQANEMRAKVNGQQTPLKGKGLSNRAPNATNRCQQKRPRTVSSENTLISELRPSKKPALSMPQQLQLSTEQSTVLGTVLSGKNVFFTGSAGTGKSFLLKRIIGALPPKSTYATASTGVAACHIGGTTLHAFA
;
A
#
# COMPACT_ATOMS: atom_id res chain seq x y z
N MET A 1 14.28 -3.85 -26.63
CA MET A 1 14.52 -4.71 -25.45
C MET A 1 13.27 -4.70 -24.59
N ASN A 2 12.81 -5.85 -24.10
CA ASN A 2 11.44 -5.99 -23.57
C ASN A 2 11.31 -5.58 -22.11
N LEU A 3 10.37 -4.68 -21.81
CA LEU A 3 10.15 -4.07 -20.49
C LEU A 3 8.91 -4.66 -19.79
N ALA A 4 8.72 -5.99 -19.90
CA ALA A 4 7.49 -6.71 -19.51
C ALA A 4 7.67 -7.84 -18.47
N ASN A 5 8.91 -8.20 -18.11
CA ASN A 5 9.22 -9.54 -17.55
C ASN A 5 9.17 -9.71 -16.02
N HIS A 6 8.70 -8.73 -15.22
CA HIS A 6 8.82 -8.79 -13.74
C HIS A 6 7.55 -8.45 -12.93
N LEU A 7 6.39 -8.94 -13.38
CA LEU A 7 5.15 -8.98 -12.58
C LEU A 7 4.45 -10.36 -12.63
N SER A 8 5.22 -11.46 -12.63
CA SER A 8 4.65 -12.79 -12.39
C SER A 8 4.07 -12.86 -10.96
N PRO A 9 2.83 -13.34 -10.76
CA PRO A 9 2.26 -13.57 -9.43
C PRO A 9 2.80 -14.86 -8.78
N GLU A 10 3.92 -15.37 -9.28
CA GLU A 10 4.54 -16.65 -8.98
C GLU A 10 6.06 -16.45 -8.86
N ILE A 11 6.65 -17.10 -7.84
CA ILE A 11 8.09 -17.11 -7.58
C ILE A 11 8.58 -18.56 -7.43
N GLN A 12 9.77 -18.85 -7.97
CA GLN A 12 10.48 -20.10 -7.71
C GLN A 12 11.33 -19.93 -6.45
N SER A 13 11.22 -20.88 -5.51
CA SER A 13 11.85 -20.77 -4.19
C SER A 13 11.95 -22.12 -3.46
N SER A 14 12.81 -22.21 -2.45
CA SER A 14 12.81 -23.31 -1.48
C SER A 14 11.86 -22.99 -0.33
N VAL A 15 10.76 -23.73 -0.19
CA VAL A 15 9.72 -23.49 0.83
C VAL A 15 9.70 -24.63 1.86
N THR A 16 9.81 -24.26 3.14
CA THR A 16 9.56 -25.17 4.26
C THR A 16 8.20 -24.89 4.87
N ILE A 17 7.33 -25.91 4.91
CA ILE A 17 6.02 -25.89 5.53
C ILE A 17 6.16 -26.51 6.93
N GLU A 18 5.78 -25.79 7.96
CA GLU A 18 5.76 -26.23 9.36
C GLU A 18 4.33 -26.14 9.90
N TYR A 19 3.86 -27.21 10.53
CA TYR A 19 2.62 -27.21 11.31
C TYR A 19 3.01 -27.02 12.76
N LEU A 20 2.50 -25.98 13.42
CA LEU A 20 2.86 -25.61 14.79
C LEU A 20 1.78 -26.08 15.79
N ASN A 21 2.22 -26.58 16.94
CA ASN A 21 1.37 -26.75 18.11
C ASN A 21 0.97 -25.39 18.71
N ALA A 22 0.00 -25.38 19.64
CA ALA A 22 -0.41 -24.18 20.37
C ALA A 22 0.75 -23.48 21.13
N SER A 23 1.79 -24.24 21.50
CA SER A 23 3.04 -23.76 22.10
C SER A 23 4.04 -23.14 21.11
N GLY A 24 3.73 -23.10 19.81
CA GLY A 24 4.61 -22.58 18.75
C GLY A 24 5.72 -23.54 18.28
N GLN A 25 5.79 -24.75 18.83
CA GLN A 25 6.74 -25.78 18.37
C GLN A 25 6.24 -26.50 17.11
N ALA A 26 7.13 -26.80 16.17
CA ALA A 26 6.79 -27.46 14.91
C ALA A 26 6.58 -28.98 15.06
N THR A 27 5.34 -29.42 14.99
CA THR A 27 4.88 -30.82 15.09
C THR A 27 5.20 -31.63 13.83
N LYS A 28 5.22 -30.97 12.67
CA LYS A 28 5.49 -31.59 11.36
C LYS A 28 6.14 -30.58 10.43
N ARG A 29 7.24 -30.97 9.79
CA ARG A 29 7.99 -30.15 8.82
C ARG A 29 8.03 -30.86 7.45
N LYS A 30 7.75 -30.13 6.37
CA LYS A 30 7.88 -30.59 4.98
C LYS A 30 8.68 -29.56 4.19
N VAL A 31 9.87 -29.94 3.73
CA VAL A 31 10.76 -29.09 2.92
C VAL A 31 10.52 -29.39 1.43
N ILE A 32 10.37 -28.34 0.63
CA ILE A 32 10.23 -28.40 -0.83
C ILE A 32 11.32 -27.51 -1.42
N ARG A 33 12.25 -28.09 -2.20
CA ARG A 33 13.43 -27.35 -2.69
C ARG A 33 13.15 -26.51 -3.94
N ASN A 34 12.28 -26.98 -4.84
CA ASN A 34 11.98 -26.32 -6.11
C ASN A 34 10.48 -25.92 -6.18
N ALA A 35 10.00 -25.22 -5.15
CA ALA A 35 8.61 -24.83 -5.05
C ALA A 35 8.29 -23.60 -5.91
N PHE A 36 7.35 -23.77 -6.85
CA PHE A 36 6.63 -22.66 -7.46
C PHE A 36 5.55 -22.21 -6.47
N THR A 37 5.66 -20.96 -6.02
CA THR A 37 4.76 -20.34 -5.05
C THR A 37 4.00 -19.19 -5.70
N SER A 38 2.68 -19.34 -5.86
CA SER A 38 1.80 -18.38 -6.51
C SER A 38 0.70 -17.85 -5.59
N LEU A 39 0.31 -16.59 -5.79
CA LEU A 39 -0.72 -15.92 -4.99
C LEU A 39 -2.04 -15.84 -5.77
N GLY A 40 -3.06 -16.57 -5.31
CA GLY A 40 -4.40 -16.68 -5.88
C GLY A 40 -5.50 -16.06 -5.00
N ARG A 41 -6.73 -16.06 -5.51
CA ARG A 41 -7.96 -15.98 -4.72
C ARG A 41 -8.76 -17.27 -4.96
N ASN A 42 -9.48 -17.75 -3.94
CA ASN A 42 -10.42 -18.86 -4.12
C ASN A 42 -11.81 -18.35 -4.55
N GLU A 43 -12.72 -19.26 -4.88
CA GLU A 43 -14.14 -19.02 -5.18
C GLU A 43 -14.86 -18.08 -4.18
N PHE A 44 -14.49 -18.12 -2.90
CA PHE A 44 -15.04 -17.27 -1.83
C PHE A 44 -14.32 -15.90 -1.69
N ARG A 45 -13.55 -15.47 -2.70
CA ARG A 45 -12.64 -14.30 -2.72
C ARG A 45 -11.48 -14.31 -1.70
N GLU A 46 -11.46 -15.28 -0.80
CA GLU A 46 -10.38 -15.47 0.17
C GLU A 46 -9.02 -15.60 -0.53
N LEU A 47 -8.02 -14.88 -0.01
CA LEU A 47 -6.66 -14.89 -0.56
C LEU A 47 -5.99 -16.25 -0.26
N VAL A 48 -5.37 -16.87 -1.26
CA VAL A 48 -4.76 -18.21 -1.14
C VAL A 48 -3.32 -18.18 -1.64
N LEU A 49 -2.40 -18.77 -0.87
CA LEU A 49 -1.04 -19.07 -1.33
C LEU A 49 -0.98 -20.52 -1.81
N LYS A 50 -0.63 -20.72 -3.07
CA LYS A 50 -0.43 -22.03 -3.69
C LYS A 50 1.06 -22.36 -3.71
N VAL A 51 1.43 -23.57 -3.32
CA VAL A 51 2.81 -24.07 -3.31
C VAL A 51 2.85 -25.44 -4.02
N SER A 52 3.55 -25.50 -5.15
CA SER A 52 3.62 -26.68 -6.04
C SER A 52 5.06 -27.06 -6.39
N ASP A 53 5.34 -28.37 -6.37
CA ASP A 53 6.66 -28.99 -6.61
C ASP A 53 6.62 -29.83 -7.91
N GLY A 54 6.02 -29.26 -8.97
CA GLY A 54 5.58 -29.99 -10.18
C GLY A 54 4.46 -31.01 -9.98
N LYS A 55 4.20 -31.43 -8.74
CA LYS A 55 3.14 -32.38 -8.31
C LYS A 55 1.91 -31.62 -7.76
N LEU A 56 0.94 -32.38 -7.23
CA LEU A 56 -0.27 -31.90 -6.56
C LEU A 56 -0.02 -30.62 -5.72
N PRO A 57 -0.68 -29.49 -6.04
CA PRO A 57 -0.46 -28.23 -5.35
C PRO A 57 -1.03 -28.25 -3.93
N GLN A 58 -0.34 -27.60 -2.99
CA GLN A 58 -0.86 -27.33 -1.65
C GLN A 58 -1.35 -25.88 -1.59
N ASN A 59 -2.62 -25.70 -1.23
CA ASN A 59 -3.26 -24.40 -1.14
C ASN A 59 -3.42 -24.01 0.34
N PHE A 60 -2.96 -22.82 0.71
CA PHE A 60 -3.01 -22.28 2.07
C PHE A 60 -3.85 -21.00 2.09
N THR A 61 -5.01 -21.03 2.75
CA THR A 61 -5.91 -19.86 2.84
C THR A 61 -5.39 -18.84 3.83
N LEU A 62 -5.10 -17.63 3.35
CA LEU A 62 -4.45 -16.56 4.09
C LEU A 62 -5.45 -15.73 4.92
N LYS A 63 -6.15 -16.39 5.87
CA LYS A 63 -7.18 -15.78 6.74
C LYS A 63 -6.58 -14.68 7.62
N GLN A 64 -5.87 -15.05 8.69
CA GLN A 64 -5.09 -14.13 9.51
C GLN A 64 -3.62 -14.48 9.32
N ILE A 65 -2.81 -13.54 8.81
CA ILE A 65 -1.39 -13.81 8.52
C ILE A 65 -0.47 -12.79 9.19
N GLN A 66 0.68 -13.28 9.64
CA GLN A 66 1.79 -12.47 10.15
C GLN A 66 3.01 -12.72 9.26
N ILE A 67 3.54 -11.66 8.67
CA ILE A 67 4.56 -11.74 7.61
C ILE A 67 5.87 -11.15 8.14
N PHE A 68 6.95 -11.92 8.02
CA PHE A 68 8.27 -11.60 8.55
C PHE A 68 9.26 -11.35 7.40
N THR A 69 9.53 -10.07 7.13
CA THR A 69 10.38 -9.62 6.02
C THR A 69 11.81 -9.25 6.43
N ARG A 70 12.22 -9.51 7.69
CA ARG A 70 13.55 -9.14 8.24
C ARG A 70 14.72 -9.57 7.35
N PHE A 71 14.65 -10.77 6.79
CA PHE A 71 15.71 -11.39 5.99
C PHE A 71 15.46 -11.30 4.47
N ILE A 72 14.54 -10.45 4.01
CA ILE A 72 14.12 -10.39 2.60
C ILE A 72 15.26 -9.94 1.66
N ARG A 73 16.26 -9.23 2.19
CA ARG A 73 17.51 -8.89 1.49
C ARG A 73 18.36 -10.12 1.15
N GLU A 74 18.26 -11.18 1.95
CA GLU A 74 18.94 -12.48 1.77
C GLU A 74 18.09 -13.49 0.97
N GLY A 75 16.96 -13.06 0.38
CA GLY A 75 16.05 -13.98 -0.31
C GLY A 75 15.26 -14.90 0.62
N LYS A 76 15.04 -14.49 1.88
CA LYS A 76 14.35 -15.27 2.93
C LYS A 76 13.17 -14.50 3.53
N SER A 77 12.05 -15.15 3.77
CA SER A 77 10.89 -14.57 4.48
C SER A 77 10.00 -15.65 5.09
N SER A 78 9.44 -15.40 6.28
CA SER A 78 8.48 -16.31 6.91
C SER A 78 7.06 -15.74 6.90
N ILE A 79 6.06 -16.60 6.76
CA ILE A 79 4.64 -16.27 6.86
C ILE A 79 4.00 -17.23 7.87
N VAL A 80 3.39 -16.71 8.93
CA VAL A 80 2.62 -17.51 9.90
C VAL A 80 1.14 -17.27 9.63
N ILE A 81 0.38 -18.36 9.51
CA ILE A 81 -1.05 -18.40 9.23
C ILE A 81 -1.80 -18.83 10.49
N ARG A 82 -2.80 -18.04 10.89
CA ARG A 82 -3.75 -18.29 11.98
C ARG A 82 -5.18 -18.34 11.40
N PRO A 83 -6.11 -19.10 12.00
CA PRO A 83 -5.95 -19.92 13.22
C PRO A 83 -5.22 -21.24 12.98
N ASP A 84 -5.00 -21.62 11.72
CA ASP A 84 -4.54 -22.96 11.30
C ASP A 84 -3.11 -23.34 11.78
N ASN A 85 -2.39 -22.41 12.42
CA ASN A 85 -1.05 -22.54 13.01
C ASN A 85 0.01 -23.11 12.04
N ILE A 86 -0.05 -22.73 10.76
CA ILE A 86 0.93 -23.13 9.74
C ILE A 86 1.96 -22.00 9.58
N GLN A 87 3.24 -22.35 9.61
CA GLN A 87 4.35 -21.46 9.28
C GLN A 87 5.00 -21.88 7.95
N LEU A 88 5.16 -20.93 7.05
CA LEU A 88 5.78 -21.10 5.74
C LEU A 88 7.07 -20.29 5.70
N LEU A 89 8.22 -20.95 5.57
CA LEU A 89 9.53 -20.31 5.44
C LEU A 89 9.97 -20.39 3.98
N ILE A 90 9.93 -19.24 3.30
CA ILE A 90 10.41 -19.07 1.93
C ILE A 90 11.89 -18.71 1.99
N SER A 91 12.70 -19.36 1.16
CA SER A 91 14.15 -19.20 1.07
C SER A 91 14.61 -19.44 -0.37
N ASN A 92 15.89 -19.16 -0.68
CA ASN A 92 16.47 -19.40 -2.00
C ASN A 92 15.65 -18.76 -3.16
N CYS A 93 15.22 -17.52 -2.98
CA CYS A 93 14.46 -16.74 -3.94
C CYS A 93 15.18 -15.41 -4.21
N PRO A 94 15.26 -14.90 -5.46
CA PRO A 94 15.86 -13.60 -5.74
C PRO A 94 15.24 -12.49 -4.90
N SER A 95 16.07 -11.70 -4.21
CA SER A 95 15.63 -10.75 -3.18
C SER A 95 14.63 -9.71 -3.71
N ASP A 96 14.81 -9.23 -4.94
CA ASP A 96 13.85 -8.29 -5.55
C ASP A 96 12.54 -8.97 -5.99
N GLN A 97 12.56 -10.22 -6.48
CA GLN A 97 11.31 -10.95 -6.77
C GLN A 97 10.52 -11.18 -5.49
N LEU A 98 11.19 -11.68 -4.44
CA LEU A 98 10.57 -11.91 -3.12
C LEU A 98 10.00 -10.61 -2.51
N LYS A 99 10.71 -9.49 -2.67
CA LYS A 99 10.28 -8.15 -2.22
C LYS A 99 9.05 -7.62 -2.96
N HIS A 100 8.92 -7.87 -4.26
CA HIS A 100 7.70 -7.52 -5.00
C HIS A 100 6.54 -8.46 -4.64
N PHE A 101 6.82 -9.76 -4.50
CA PHE A 101 5.83 -10.76 -4.09
C PHE A 101 5.27 -10.50 -2.68
N MET A 102 6.14 -10.29 -1.67
CA MET A 102 5.73 -9.95 -0.31
C MET A 102 4.96 -8.62 -0.23
N LYS A 103 5.35 -7.59 -0.99
CA LYS A 103 4.56 -6.35 -1.11
C LYS A 103 3.16 -6.61 -1.65
N THR A 104 3.05 -7.40 -2.72
CA THR A 104 1.78 -7.75 -3.37
C THR A 104 0.87 -8.54 -2.42
N LEU A 105 1.46 -9.46 -1.66
CA LEU A 105 0.78 -10.28 -0.66
C LEU A 105 0.27 -9.43 0.52
N MET A 106 1.07 -8.49 1.04
CA MET A 106 0.63 -7.53 2.06
C MET A 106 -0.53 -6.66 1.57
N ILE A 107 -0.40 -6.03 0.40
CA ILE A 107 -1.44 -5.15 -0.18
C ILE A 107 -2.75 -5.92 -0.42
N LYS A 108 -2.68 -7.15 -0.95
CA LYS A 108 -3.87 -7.98 -1.18
C LYS A 108 -4.49 -8.50 0.12
N HIS A 109 -3.72 -8.70 1.20
CA HIS A 109 -4.28 -9.03 2.53
C HIS A 109 -4.99 -7.84 3.17
N GLU A 110 -4.40 -6.64 3.09
CA GLU A 110 -5.04 -5.41 3.57
C GLU A 110 -6.35 -5.11 2.83
N ALA A 111 -6.35 -5.17 1.49
CA ALA A 111 -7.56 -5.01 0.69
C ALA A 111 -8.63 -6.08 1.02
N GLY A 112 -8.21 -7.34 1.23
CA GLY A 112 -9.10 -8.45 1.59
C GLY A 112 -9.84 -8.25 2.91
N LYS A 113 -9.27 -7.54 3.89
CA LYS A 113 -9.96 -7.22 5.16
C LYS A 113 -11.16 -6.29 5.01
N SER A 114 -11.30 -5.60 3.86
CA SER A 114 -12.44 -4.71 3.60
C SER A 114 -13.63 -5.40 2.91
N GLU A 115 -13.46 -6.62 2.38
CA GLU A 115 -14.59 -7.44 1.95
C GLU A 115 -15.14 -8.23 3.15
N LYS A 116 -16.45 -8.16 3.39
CA LYS A 116 -17.09 -8.99 4.43
C LYS A 116 -16.88 -10.47 4.08
N PRO A 117 -16.46 -11.33 5.02
CA PRO A 117 -16.27 -12.74 4.72
C PRO A 117 -17.57 -13.36 4.21
N VAL A 118 -17.50 -14.11 3.11
CA VAL A 118 -18.67 -14.73 2.47
C VAL A 118 -19.40 -15.60 3.50
N ASN A 119 -20.65 -15.26 3.78
CA ASN A 119 -21.49 -15.93 4.76
C ASN A 119 -21.62 -17.43 4.40
N GLU A 120 -21.55 -18.31 5.40
CA GLU A 120 -21.47 -19.76 5.22
C GLU A 120 -22.64 -20.33 4.41
N ARG A 121 -23.86 -19.83 4.64
CA ARG A 121 -25.04 -20.15 3.82
C ARG A 121 -24.85 -19.81 2.33
N MET A 122 -24.10 -18.76 2.01
CA MET A 122 -23.78 -18.37 0.63
C MET A 122 -22.63 -19.20 0.03
N ARG A 123 -21.72 -19.75 0.86
CA ARG A 123 -20.70 -20.73 0.44
C ARG A 123 -21.33 -22.08 0.04
N LEU A 124 -22.39 -22.47 0.74
CA LEU A 124 -23.15 -23.71 0.47
C LEU A 124 -24.10 -23.58 -0.74
N LEU A 125 -24.50 -22.35 -1.10
CA LEU A 125 -25.37 -22.07 -2.25
C LEU A 125 -24.61 -21.79 -3.55
N SER A 126 -23.31 -21.56 -3.51
CA SER A 126 -22.49 -21.35 -4.71
C SER A 126 -22.15 -22.69 -5.39
N GLY A 127 -23.04 -23.19 -6.24
CA GLY A 127 -22.85 -24.38 -7.08
C GLY A 127 -21.83 -24.20 -8.22
N LEU A 128 -20.73 -23.48 -7.98
CA LEU A 128 -19.63 -23.30 -8.94
C LEU A 128 -18.55 -24.39 -8.73
N PRO A 129 -17.86 -24.82 -9.79
CA PRO A 129 -16.73 -25.74 -9.66
C PRO A 129 -15.54 -25.05 -8.96
N ARG A 130 -14.83 -25.81 -8.12
CA ARG A 130 -13.64 -25.37 -7.37
C ARG A 130 -12.48 -25.02 -8.30
N MET A 131 -12.45 -23.79 -8.80
CA MET A 131 -11.47 -23.30 -9.77
C MET A 131 -10.44 -22.37 -9.13
N PHE A 132 -9.15 -22.69 -9.32
CA PHE A 132 -8.04 -21.80 -8.98
C PHE A 132 -7.85 -20.77 -10.10
N GLU A 133 -8.37 -19.56 -9.91
CA GLU A 133 -8.15 -18.46 -10.86
C GLU A 133 -6.78 -17.82 -10.64
N THR A 134 -5.91 -17.89 -11.65
CA THR A 134 -4.57 -17.28 -11.60
C THR A 134 -4.71 -15.78 -11.80
N ILE A 135 -4.42 -14.98 -10.78
CA ILE A 135 -4.81 -13.56 -10.78
C ILE A 135 -4.06 -12.79 -11.88
N SER A 136 -4.82 -12.03 -12.66
CA SER A 136 -4.28 -11.04 -13.61
C SER A 136 -3.32 -10.04 -12.96
N PRO A 137 -2.42 -9.39 -13.74
CA PRO A 137 -1.64 -8.25 -13.29
C PRO A 137 -2.53 -7.16 -12.70
N VAL A 138 -2.08 -6.53 -11.60
CA VAL A 138 -2.86 -5.52 -10.85
C VAL A 138 -3.32 -4.40 -11.78
N GLN A 139 -4.63 -4.21 -11.89
CA GLN A 139 -5.22 -3.23 -12.78
C GLN A 139 -5.43 -1.88 -12.08
N LYS A 140 -5.51 -0.80 -12.85
CA LYS A 140 -5.73 0.56 -12.29
C LYS A 140 -7.01 0.64 -11.44
N LYS A 141 -8.05 -0.11 -11.82
CA LYS A 141 -9.31 -0.25 -11.09
C LYS A 141 -9.14 -0.79 -9.66
N ASP A 142 -8.19 -1.70 -9.43
CA ASP A 142 -7.89 -2.23 -8.09
C ASP A 142 -7.29 -1.15 -7.19
N VAL A 143 -6.42 -0.32 -7.76
CA VAL A 143 -5.75 0.82 -7.09
C VAL A 143 -6.76 1.94 -6.82
N GLU A 144 -7.66 2.20 -7.75
CA GLU A 144 -8.75 3.18 -7.62
C GLU A 144 -9.74 2.75 -6.52
N GLN A 145 -10.18 1.49 -6.49
CA GLN A 145 -11.05 0.98 -5.41
C GLN A 145 -10.37 1.03 -4.03
N ALA A 146 -9.07 0.70 -3.93
CA ALA A 146 -8.33 0.84 -2.68
C ALA A 146 -8.25 2.29 -2.17
N ASN A 147 -8.18 3.27 -3.09
CA ASN A 147 -8.21 4.69 -2.75
C ASN A 147 -9.64 5.19 -2.43
N GLU A 148 -10.67 4.68 -3.11
CA GLU A 148 -12.07 4.98 -2.76
C GLU A 148 -12.45 4.48 -1.37
N MET A 149 -12.00 3.28 -0.98
CA MET A 149 -12.24 2.76 0.38
C MET A 149 -11.58 3.66 1.44
N ARG A 150 -10.37 4.17 1.18
CA ARG A 150 -9.72 5.17 2.04
C ARG A 150 -10.49 6.48 2.12
N ALA A 151 -11.09 6.94 1.01
CA ALA A 151 -11.93 8.14 1.02
C ALA A 151 -13.23 7.96 1.82
N LYS A 152 -13.89 6.80 1.67
CA LYS A 152 -15.19 6.49 2.31
C LYS A 152 -15.09 6.35 3.83
N VAL A 153 -13.92 5.97 4.37
CA VAL A 153 -13.68 5.90 5.83
C VAL A 153 -13.61 7.28 6.50
N ASN A 154 -13.27 8.35 5.77
CA ASN A 154 -13.26 9.72 6.28
C ASN A 154 -14.64 10.44 6.19
N GLY A 155 -15.73 9.71 5.92
CA GLY A 155 -17.02 10.27 5.49
C GLY A 155 -18.08 10.54 6.58
N GLN A 156 -17.72 10.61 7.86
CA GLN A 156 -18.66 10.77 8.99
C GLN A 156 -17.99 11.64 10.08
N GLN A 157 -18.52 12.77 10.59
CA GLN A 157 -19.81 13.49 10.46
C GLN A 157 -19.61 15.01 10.76
N THR A 158 -20.48 16.00 10.43
CA THR A 158 -21.63 16.03 9.50
C THR A 158 -21.83 17.38 8.75
N PRO A 159 -22.15 18.56 9.37
CA PRO A 159 -23.06 19.50 8.69
C PRO A 159 -22.67 20.99 8.59
N LEU A 160 -23.10 21.65 7.50
CA LEU A 160 -23.76 22.98 7.56
C LEU A 160 -24.56 23.29 6.27
N LYS A 161 -25.58 24.16 6.38
CA LYS A 161 -26.55 24.51 5.31
C LYS A 161 -25.95 25.41 4.23
N GLY A 162 -26.40 25.20 2.98
CA GLY A 162 -26.36 26.20 1.91
C GLY A 162 -27.46 25.91 0.86
N LYS A 163 -28.38 26.86 0.61
CA LYS A 163 -29.43 26.75 -0.42
C LYS A 163 -28.99 27.44 -1.72
N GLY A 164 -29.33 26.86 -2.87
CA GLY A 164 -29.23 27.49 -4.19
C GLY A 164 -29.97 26.65 -5.24
N LEU A 165 -30.71 27.29 -6.16
CA LEU A 165 -31.63 26.64 -7.11
C LEU A 165 -31.41 27.16 -8.55
N SER A 166 -31.95 26.41 -9.51
CA SER A 166 -32.48 26.88 -10.80
C SER A 166 -31.52 27.26 -11.96
N ASN A 167 -31.40 26.29 -12.89
CA ASN A 167 -31.76 26.38 -14.32
C ASN A 167 -31.06 27.33 -15.34
N ARG A 168 -31.08 26.82 -16.59
CA ARG A 168 -31.11 27.50 -17.90
C ARG A 168 -29.84 28.19 -18.45
N ALA A 169 -29.34 27.61 -19.55
CA ALA A 169 -28.80 28.32 -20.71
C ALA A 169 -29.98 28.91 -21.56
N PRO A 170 -29.79 29.71 -22.65
CA PRO A 170 -28.98 29.31 -23.82
C PRO A 170 -28.30 30.40 -24.71
N ASN A 171 -27.49 29.92 -25.66
CA ASN A 171 -27.29 30.39 -27.04
C ASN A 171 -26.40 31.61 -27.43
N ALA A 172 -25.93 31.51 -28.69
CA ALA A 172 -25.45 32.54 -29.62
C ALA A 172 -24.00 33.09 -29.45
N THR A 173 -23.19 33.32 -30.50
CA THR A 173 -23.28 32.93 -31.94
C THR A 173 -21.90 33.06 -32.63
N ASN A 174 -21.71 32.31 -33.74
CA ASN A 174 -20.74 32.57 -34.84
C ASN A 174 -19.22 32.45 -34.50
N ARG A 175 -18.30 32.24 -35.46
CA ARG A 175 -18.38 32.24 -36.95
C ARG A 175 -17.42 31.18 -37.54
N CYS A 176 -17.67 30.73 -38.77
CA CYS A 176 -16.85 29.73 -39.49
C CYS A 176 -16.25 30.32 -40.79
N GLN A 177 -15.07 29.87 -41.20
CA GLN A 177 -14.56 29.97 -42.58
C GLN A 177 -13.77 28.71 -42.99
N GLN A 178 -13.74 28.43 -44.30
CA GLN A 178 -13.21 27.21 -44.91
C GLN A 178 -12.20 27.53 -46.03
N LYS A 179 -11.28 26.62 -46.33
CA LYS A 179 -10.89 26.22 -47.71
C LYS A 179 -9.97 24.97 -47.73
N ARG A 180 -10.00 24.23 -48.84
CA ARG A 180 -9.20 23.06 -49.27
C ARG A 180 -8.99 23.22 -50.80
N PRO A 181 -7.88 22.77 -51.43
CA PRO A 181 -7.49 21.35 -51.65
C PRO A 181 -6.02 21.07 -51.26
N ARG A 182 -5.44 19.86 -51.17
CA ARG A 182 -5.76 18.45 -51.57
C ARG A 182 -4.97 17.93 -52.80
N THR A 183 -3.84 17.26 -52.52
CA THR A 183 -3.17 16.31 -53.43
C THR A 183 -2.63 15.11 -52.65
N VAL A 184 -2.63 13.95 -53.31
CA VAL A 184 -2.05 12.66 -52.91
C VAL A 184 -0.50 12.70 -52.98
N SER A 185 0.30 11.77 -52.43
CA SER A 185 0.04 10.39 -51.97
C SER A 185 0.96 9.93 -50.80
N SER A 186 0.68 8.74 -50.26
CA SER A 186 1.59 7.88 -49.47
C SER A 186 1.89 8.25 -48.00
N GLU A 187 1.00 7.78 -47.12
CA GLU A 187 1.24 7.18 -45.79
C GLU A 187 2.37 7.77 -44.91
N ASN A 188 2.06 8.70 -44.00
CA ASN A 188 1.51 8.47 -42.63
C ASN A 188 2.55 7.94 -41.60
N THR A 189 2.78 8.54 -40.42
CA THR A 189 2.44 9.90 -39.92
C THR A 189 3.44 10.29 -38.84
N LEU A 190 4.10 11.44 -39.05
CA LEU A 190 4.60 12.47 -38.12
C LEU A 190 4.83 12.11 -36.63
N ILE A 191 6.02 12.31 -36.05
CA ILE A 191 6.78 13.57 -35.83
C ILE A 191 6.27 14.40 -34.62
N SER A 192 7.21 15.10 -34.00
CA SER A 192 7.11 15.93 -32.79
C SER A 192 5.96 16.93 -32.72
N GLU A 193 5.58 17.30 -31.49
CA GLU A 193 5.76 18.71 -31.07
C GLU A 193 5.86 18.89 -29.55
N LEU A 194 6.33 20.07 -29.12
CA LEU A 194 6.71 20.38 -27.73
C LEU A 194 5.69 21.32 -27.06
N ARG A 195 4.92 20.76 -26.10
CA ARG A 195 4.03 21.48 -25.15
C ARG A 195 2.78 22.09 -25.83
N PRO A 196 1.76 22.58 -25.10
CA PRO A 196 1.43 22.44 -23.67
C PRO A 196 0.29 21.38 -23.50
N SER A 197 -0.72 21.38 -22.62
CA SER A 197 -1.12 22.23 -21.47
C SER A 197 -1.92 21.44 -20.39
N LYS A 198 -1.27 20.57 -19.60
CA LYS A 198 -1.80 20.20 -18.26
C LYS A 198 -0.78 20.57 -17.19
N LYS A 199 -1.07 21.65 -16.46
CA LYS A 199 -0.33 22.03 -15.25
C LYS A 199 -0.32 20.82 -14.31
N PRO A 200 0.83 20.36 -13.79
CA PRO A 200 0.80 19.47 -12.64
C PRO A 200 0.16 20.26 -11.50
N ALA A 201 -1.07 19.91 -11.15
CA ALA A 201 -1.72 20.46 -9.98
C ALA A 201 -0.99 19.90 -8.76
N LEU A 202 0.08 20.59 -8.35
CA LEU A 202 0.59 20.54 -7.00
C LEU A 202 -0.53 21.09 -6.11
N SER A 203 -1.49 20.22 -5.78
CA SER A 203 -2.29 20.41 -4.59
C SER A 203 -1.28 20.53 -3.45
N MET A 204 -1.19 21.72 -2.86
CA MET A 204 -0.43 21.89 -1.63
C MET A 204 -0.90 20.79 -0.67
N PRO A 205 0.00 20.12 0.06
CA PRO A 205 -0.43 19.21 1.12
C PRO A 205 -1.41 19.99 1.99
N GLN A 206 -2.63 19.46 2.15
CA GLN A 206 -3.68 20.14 2.90
C GLN A 206 -3.07 20.63 4.21
N GLN A 207 -3.20 21.92 4.51
CA GLN A 207 -2.61 22.50 5.71
C GLN A 207 -3.26 21.82 6.92
N LEU A 208 -2.58 20.80 7.43
CA LEU A 208 -2.98 20.01 8.59
C LEU A 208 -3.02 20.96 9.77
N GLN A 209 -4.22 21.45 10.07
CA GLN A 209 -4.47 22.40 11.13
C GLN A 209 -4.01 21.77 12.44
N LEU A 210 -3.14 22.48 13.15
CA LEU A 210 -2.74 22.10 14.50
C LEU A 210 -3.96 22.24 15.42
N SER A 211 -4.10 21.36 16.41
CA SER A 211 -5.08 21.60 17.47
C SER A 211 -4.73 22.89 18.24
N THR A 212 -5.69 23.44 18.99
CA THR A 212 -5.45 24.62 19.84
C THR A 212 -4.27 24.38 20.78
N GLU A 213 -4.22 23.22 21.43
CA GLU A 213 -3.11 22.78 22.30
C GLU A 213 -1.77 22.71 21.57
N GLN A 214 -1.74 22.08 20.39
CA GLN A 214 -0.53 21.96 19.57
C GLN A 214 -0.02 23.33 19.11
N SER A 215 -0.94 24.25 18.82
CA SER A 215 -0.64 25.64 18.46
C SER A 215 -0.06 26.42 19.64
N THR A 216 -0.62 26.25 20.84
CA THR A 216 -0.07 26.82 22.09
C THR A 216 1.34 26.31 22.37
N VAL A 217 1.60 25.01 22.22
CA VAL A 217 2.96 24.44 22.39
C VAL A 217 3.92 25.01 21.35
N LEU A 218 3.53 25.07 20.07
CA LEU A 218 4.37 25.64 19.00
C LEU A 218 4.68 27.12 19.26
N GLY A 219 3.68 27.93 19.63
CA GLY A 219 3.88 29.34 19.98
C GLY A 219 4.77 29.54 21.20
N THR A 220 4.67 28.66 22.20
CA THR A 220 5.52 28.70 23.40
C THR A 220 6.98 28.40 23.05
N VAL A 221 7.26 27.39 22.22
CA VAL A 221 8.62 27.10 21.74
C VAL A 221 9.16 28.22 20.85
N LEU A 222 8.34 28.80 19.96
CA LEU A 222 8.74 29.95 19.14
C LEU A 222 9.01 31.22 19.98
N SER A 223 8.45 31.33 21.19
CA SER A 223 8.81 32.38 22.16
C SER A 223 10.14 32.15 22.90
N GLY A 224 10.92 31.14 22.51
CA GLY A 224 12.23 30.83 23.10
C GLY A 224 12.18 30.15 24.47
N LYS A 225 11.00 29.68 24.91
CA LYS A 225 10.82 29.01 26.21
C LYS A 225 11.10 27.51 26.11
N ASN A 226 11.72 26.96 27.14
CA ASN A 226 11.87 25.51 27.30
C ASN A 226 10.50 24.86 27.57
N VAL A 227 10.11 23.88 26.76
CA VAL A 227 8.82 23.19 26.87
C VAL A 227 9.00 21.68 26.87
N PHE A 228 8.45 21.01 27.89
CA PHE A 228 8.21 19.57 27.87
C PHE A 228 6.72 19.32 27.58
N PHE A 229 6.42 18.45 26.61
CA PHE A 229 5.05 18.08 26.25
C PHE A 229 4.90 16.56 26.15
N THR A 230 3.76 16.05 26.61
CA THR A 230 3.47 14.61 26.73
C THR A 230 2.05 14.30 26.24
N GLY A 231 1.61 13.04 26.39
CA GLY A 231 0.26 12.57 26.02
C GLY A 231 0.25 11.10 25.63
N SER A 232 -0.93 10.51 25.48
CA SER A 232 -1.12 9.08 25.14
C SER A 232 -0.60 8.70 23.73
N ALA A 233 -0.61 7.40 23.40
CA ALA A 233 -0.28 6.95 22.05
C ALA A 233 -1.26 7.54 21.01
N GLY A 234 -0.77 7.84 19.80
CA GLY A 234 -1.59 8.40 18.72
C GLY A 234 -1.79 9.93 18.71
N THR A 235 -1.51 10.65 19.82
CA THR A 235 -1.79 12.10 19.97
C THR A 235 -0.96 13.07 19.10
N GLY A 236 -0.32 12.60 18.03
CA GLY A 236 0.39 13.48 17.09
C GLY A 236 1.68 14.13 17.60
N LYS A 237 2.22 13.75 18.77
CA LYS A 237 3.48 14.30 19.32
C LYS A 237 4.61 14.39 18.30
N SER A 238 4.87 13.31 17.55
CA SER A 238 5.93 13.28 16.53
C SER A 238 5.63 14.11 15.28
N PHE A 239 4.37 14.47 15.05
CA PHE A 239 3.96 15.40 13.99
C PHE A 239 4.15 16.85 14.45
N LEU A 240 3.69 17.19 15.65
CA LEU A 240 3.98 18.49 16.29
C LEU A 240 5.48 18.77 16.36
N LEU A 241 6.29 17.79 16.81
CA LEU A 241 7.74 17.92 16.92
C LEU A 241 8.40 18.19 15.55
N LYS A 242 7.94 17.56 14.46
CA LYS A 242 8.39 17.89 13.10
C LYS A 242 8.00 19.31 12.69
N ARG A 243 6.80 19.77 13.07
CA ARG A 243 6.35 21.14 12.78
C ARG A 243 7.15 22.20 13.55
N ILE A 244 7.57 21.88 14.78
CA ILE A 244 8.50 22.70 15.58
C ILE A 244 9.87 22.79 14.91
N ILE A 245 10.50 21.65 14.57
CA ILE A 245 11.80 21.64 13.85
C ILE A 245 11.71 22.45 12.55
N GLY A 246 10.66 22.25 11.77
CA GLY A 246 10.41 22.98 10.51
C GLY A 246 9.92 24.42 10.66
N ALA A 247 9.86 24.96 11.87
CA ALA A 247 9.56 26.38 12.16
C ALA A 247 10.73 27.10 12.85
N LEU A 248 11.72 26.37 13.37
CA LEU A 248 12.93 26.92 13.98
C LEU A 248 14.07 27.09 12.94
N PRO A 249 15.09 27.94 13.20
CA PRO A 249 16.19 28.16 12.26
C PRO A 249 17.04 26.90 12.04
N PRO A 250 17.14 26.35 10.80
CA PRO A 250 17.77 25.05 10.57
C PRO A 250 19.29 25.05 10.78
N LYS A 251 19.94 26.22 10.82
CA LYS A 251 21.37 26.37 11.11
C LYS A 251 21.72 26.26 12.62
N SER A 252 20.72 26.34 13.50
CA SER A 252 20.91 26.40 14.96
C SER A 252 20.00 25.42 15.72
N THR A 253 19.33 24.51 15.01
CA THR A 253 18.34 23.58 15.59
C THR A 253 18.78 22.15 15.34
N TYR A 254 19.15 21.44 16.40
CA TYR A 254 19.55 20.03 16.34
C TYR A 254 18.44 19.14 16.91
N ALA A 255 18.05 18.12 16.14
CA ALA A 255 17.04 17.16 16.56
C ALA A 255 17.71 15.90 17.13
N THR A 256 17.43 15.57 18.39
CA THR A 256 18.01 14.42 19.10
C THR A 256 16.93 13.51 19.69
N ALA A 257 17.18 12.20 19.73
CA ALA A 257 16.33 11.23 20.43
C ALA A 257 17.14 10.23 21.27
N SER A 258 16.47 9.50 22.17
CA SER A 258 17.10 8.46 23.01
C SER A 258 17.43 7.17 22.25
N THR A 259 16.75 6.87 21.14
CA THR A 259 16.94 5.65 20.35
C THR A 259 17.03 5.96 18.86
N GLY A 260 17.81 5.17 18.11
CA GLY A 260 18.04 5.39 16.68
C GLY A 260 16.76 5.36 15.83
N VAL A 261 15.79 4.51 16.18
CA VAL A 261 14.49 4.45 15.47
C VAL A 261 13.70 5.75 15.68
N ALA A 262 13.71 6.32 16.89
CA ALA A 262 13.06 7.60 17.17
C ALA A 262 13.79 8.77 16.47
N ALA A 263 15.12 8.75 16.44
CA ALA A 263 15.96 9.73 15.75
C ALA A 263 15.65 9.76 14.23
N CYS A 264 15.68 8.59 13.58
CA CYS A 264 15.28 8.44 12.18
C CYS A 264 13.84 8.90 11.91
N HIS A 265 12.90 8.65 12.83
CA HIS A 265 11.52 9.11 12.68
C HIS A 265 11.38 10.65 12.71
N ILE A 266 12.25 11.39 13.41
CA ILE A 266 12.20 12.86 13.50
C ILE A 266 13.14 13.56 12.52
N GLY A 267 14.02 12.83 11.84
CA GLY A 267 15.06 13.39 10.96
C GLY A 267 16.30 13.90 11.71
N GLY A 268 16.57 13.32 12.89
CA GLY A 268 17.67 13.71 13.78
C GLY A 268 18.64 12.57 14.09
N THR A 269 19.53 12.80 15.07
CA THR A 269 20.52 11.82 15.55
C THR A 269 20.15 11.29 16.95
N THR A 270 20.87 10.29 17.46
CA THR A 270 20.79 9.90 18.87
C THR A 270 21.58 10.84 19.77
N LEU A 271 21.14 11.07 21.00
CA LEU A 271 21.87 11.91 21.97
C LEU A 271 23.32 11.41 22.18
N HIS A 272 23.52 10.08 22.25
CA HIS A 272 24.83 9.40 22.28
C HIS A 272 25.71 9.55 21.02
N ALA A 273 25.25 10.27 20.01
CA ALA A 273 25.96 10.56 18.76
C ALA A 273 25.77 12.04 18.38
N PHE A 274 25.80 12.89 19.41
CA PHE A 274 25.64 14.35 19.34
C PHE A 274 26.45 15.01 20.46
N ALA A 275 26.40 14.44 21.67
CA ALA A 275 27.45 14.55 22.67
C ALA A 275 28.64 13.64 22.30
#